data_AF-A0A2T3NJV5-F1
#
_entry.id   AF-A0A2T3NJV5-F1
#
_cell.length_a   1.000
_cell.length_b   1.000
_cell.length_c   1.000
_cell.angle_alpha   90.00
_cell.angle_beta   90.00
_cell.angle_gamma   90.00
#
_symmetry.space_group_name_H-M   'P 1'
#
loop_
_entity.id
_entity.type
_entity.pdbx_description
1 polymer ?
#
loop_
_entity_poly.entity_id
_entity_poly.type
_entity_poly.pdbx_seq_one_letter_code
_entity_poly.pdbx_strand_id
1 'polypeptide(L)'
;MNTQQLLLELTLIGSMMIITGFFLYRRYDARDSVLLKSQKILTGLLGAFLLMAGTVKFFEPFNTMFTQQILLSELPFPFLSRWAGQLGEMAAGALLLVITIGGKSLERDMRTLIMYASTALTTVIMFVAVYVHLLPNVPAEVLPFQSKPPVFTLVILSLAWLNAYLYKRGN
;
A
#
# COMPACT_ATOMS: atom_id res chain seq x y z
N MET A 1 -15.76 -19.84 -4.03
CA MET A 1 -14.33 -19.46 -4.12
C MET A 1 -13.55 -20.68 -4.57
N ASN A 2 -12.72 -20.57 -5.61
CA ASN A 2 -11.93 -21.71 -6.11
C ASN A 2 -10.77 -21.99 -5.13
N THR A 3 -10.53 -23.26 -4.77
CA THR A 3 -9.44 -23.68 -3.86
C THR A 3 -8.07 -23.17 -4.31
N GLN A 4 -7.82 -23.11 -5.63
CA GLN A 4 -6.56 -22.59 -6.18
C GLN A 4 -6.37 -21.09 -5.86
N GLN A 5 -7.46 -20.32 -5.91
CA GLN A 5 -7.44 -18.90 -5.62
C GLN A 5 -7.19 -18.63 -4.14
N LEU A 6 -7.86 -19.39 -3.26
CA LEU A 6 -7.62 -19.32 -1.81
C LEU A 6 -6.15 -19.62 -1.47
N LEU A 7 -5.56 -20.64 -2.12
CA LEU A 7 -4.14 -20.96 -1.95
C LEU A 7 -3.23 -19.81 -2.39
N LEU A 8 -3.53 -19.15 -3.50
CA LEU A 8 -2.75 -18.01 -3.99
C LEU A 8 -2.84 -16.80 -3.04
N GLU A 9 -4.02 -16.48 -2.54
CA GLU A 9 -4.22 -15.43 -1.55
C GLU A 9 -3.49 -15.72 -0.25
N LEU A 10 -3.63 -16.94 0.29
CA LEU A 10 -2.96 -17.35 1.53
C LEU A 10 -1.44 -17.36 1.39
N THR A 11 -0.91 -17.79 0.24
CA THR A 11 0.54 -17.79 -0.01
C THR A 11 1.09 -16.38 -0.18
N LEU A 12 0.36 -15.49 -0.87
CA LEU A 12 0.76 -14.09 -1.00
C LEU A 12 0.74 -13.37 0.36
N ILE A 13 -0.36 -13.49 1.12
CA ILE A 13 -0.48 -12.90 2.45
C ILE A 13 0.58 -13.48 3.39
N GLY A 14 0.70 -14.81 3.42
CA GLY A 14 1.67 -15.51 4.27
C GLY A 14 3.11 -15.12 3.96
N SER A 15 3.51 -15.09 2.69
CA SER A 15 4.87 -14.67 2.29
C SER A 15 5.15 -13.22 2.66
N MET A 16 4.21 -12.29 2.44
CA MET A 16 4.39 -10.89 2.82
C MET A 16 4.50 -10.71 4.33
N MET A 17 3.69 -11.42 5.11
CA MET A 17 3.75 -11.40 6.58
C MET A 17 5.09 -11.95 7.09
N ILE A 18 5.57 -13.06 6.52
CA ILE A 18 6.85 -13.68 6.90
C ILE A 18 8.02 -12.74 6.55
N ILE A 19 8.07 -12.22 5.32
CA ILE A 19 9.16 -11.35 4.87
C ILE A 19 9.20 -10.09 5.73
N THR A 20 8.05 -9.42 5.90
CA THR A 20 7.96 -8.18 6.67
C THR A 20 8.30 -8.43 8.13
N GLY A 21 7.75 -9.50 8.74
CA GLY A 21 8.04 -9.89 10.11
C GLY A 21 9.52 -10.21 10.33
N PHE A 22 10.14 -10.94 9.40
CA PHE A 22 11.58 -11.25 9.44
C PHE A 22 12.44 -9.99 9.45
N PHE A 23 12.17 -9.03 8.56
CA PHE A 23 12.95 -7.79 8.51
C PHE A 23 12.66 -6.86 9.70
N LEU A 24 11.43 -6.82 10.20
CA LEU A 24 11.11 -6.08 11.42
C LEU A 24 11.84 -6.67 12.63
N TYR A 25 11.86 -7.99 12.77
CA TYR A 25 12.61 -8.67 13.83
C TYR A 25 14.11 -8.41 13.70
N ARG A 26 14.68 -8.58 12.50
CA ARG A 26 16.11 -8.33 12.25
C ARG A 26 16.52 -6.87 12.54
N ARG A 27 15.61 -5.92 12.38
CA ARG A 27 15.86 -4.49 12.59
C ARG A 27 15.43 -3.99 13.98
N TYR A 28 14.93 -4.88 14.82
CA TYR A 28 14.57 -4.56 16.19
C TYR A 28 15.85 -4.20 16.96
N ASP A 29 15.88 -3.01 17.54
CA ASP A 29 16.92 -2.60 18.47
C ASP A 29 16.24 -2.16 19.77
N ALA A 30 16.62 -2.78 20.88
CA ALA A 30 16.06 -2.47 22.19
C ALA A 30 16.26 -1.00 22.57
N ARG A 31 17.34 -0.37 22.06
CA ARG A 31 17.74 1.02 22.32
C ARG A 31 16.96 2.04 21.49
N ASP A 32 16.22 1.61 20.46
CA ASP A 32 15.39 2.52 19.69
C ASP A 32 14.32 3.18 20.57
N SER A 33 14.07 4.47 20.34
CA SER A 33 12.93 5.15 20.95
C SER A 33 11.61 4.52 20.48
N VAL A 34 10.56 4.66 21.29
CA VAL A 34 9.20 4.18 20.93
C VAL A 34 8.79 4.75 19.56
N LEU A 35 9.08 6.03 19.31
CA LEU A 35 8.80 6.70 18.05
C LEU A 35 9.46 6.02 16.85
N LEU A 36 10.76 5.68 16.98
CA LEU A 36 11.50 5.00 15.90
C LEU A 36 11.00 3.57 15.69
N LYS A 37 10.66 2.84 16.77
CA LYS A 37 10.06 1.50 16.68
C LYS A 37 8.72 1.54 15.95
N SER A 38 7.83 2.46 16.35
CA SER A 38 6.54 2.67 15.69
C SER A 38 6.71 3.03 14.21
N GLN A 39 7.66 3.91 13.88
CA GLN A 39 7.96 4.30 12.51
C GLN A 39 8.43 3.10 11.65
N LYS A 40 9.33 2.26 12.19
CA LYS A 40 9.82 1.05 11.49
C LYS A 40 8.68 0.06 11.22
N ILE A 41 7.86 -0.23 12.23
CA ILE A 41 6.72 -1.13 12.12
C ILE A 41 5.73 -0.59 11.09
N LEU A 42 5.37 0.69 11.18
CA LEU A 42 4.42 1.31 10.27
C LEU A 42 4.93 1.32 8.83
N THR A 43 6.22 1.60 8.61
CA THR A 43 6.85 1.53 7.29
C THR A 43 6.77 0.12 6.69
N GLY A 44 7.11 -0.90 7.49
CA GLY A 44 7.06 -2.29 7.03
C GLY A 44 5.64 -2.73 6.69
N LEU A 45 4.68 -2.47 7.58
CA LEU A 45 3.27 -2.86 7.39
C LEU A 45 2.62 -2.10 6.22
N LEU A 46 2.81 -0.79 6.10
CA LEU A 46 2.31 -0.02 4.96
C LEU A 46 2.95 -0.47 3.65
N GLY A 47 4.27 -0.73 3.66
CA GLY A 47 4.98 -1.21 2.48
C GLY A 47 4.44 -2.55 1.99
N ALA A 48 4.29 -3.51 2.91
CA ALA A 48 3.73 -4.82 2.62
C ALA A 48 2.27 -4.73 2.15
N PHE A 49 1.47 -3.90 2.81
CA PHE A 49 0.06 -3.71 2.48
C PHE A 49 -0.13 -3.15 1.08
N LEU A 50 0.56 -2.06 0.74
CA LEU A 50 0.44 -1.42 -0.58
C LEU A 50 0.97 -2.31 -1.70
N LEU A 51 2.10 -2.99 -1.46
CA LEU A 51 2.65 -3.93 -2.45
C LEU A 51 1.67 -5.09 -2.70
N MET A 52 1.10 -5.65 -1.63
CA MET A 52 0.08 -6.69 -1.73
C MET A 52 -1.16 -6.18 -2.47
N ALA A 53 -1.68 -5.00 -2.11
CA ALA A 53 -2.89 -4.42 -2.70
C ALA A 53 -2.77 -4.25 -4.23
N GLY A 54 -1.62 -3.79 -4.72
CA GLY A 54 -1.37 -3.71 -6.16
C GLY A 54 -1.15 -5.09 -6.80
N THR A 55 -0.52 -6.02 -6.08
CA THR A 55 -0.23 -7.36 -6.59
C THR A 55 -1.50 -8.21 -6.73
N VAL A 56 -2.42 -8.17 -5.77
CA VAL A 56 -3.66 -8.97 -5.82
C VAL A 56 -4.53 -8.62 -7.02
N LYS A 57 -4.46 -7.38 -7.53
CA LYS A 57 -5.20 -6.92 -8.72
C LYS A 57 -4.77 -7.62 -10.03
N PHE A 58 -3.69 -8.41 -10.03
CA PHE A 58 -3.35 -9.28 -11.17
C PHE A 58 -4.13 -10.60 -11.17
N PHE A 59 -4.80 -10.95 -10.07
CA PHE A 59 -5.46 -12.24 -9.88
C PHE A 59 -6.97 -12.05 -9.67
N GLU A 60 -7.75 -13.07 -10.02
CA GLU A 60 -9.20 -13.05 -9.79
C GLU A 60 -9.55 -13.24 -8.30
N PRO A 61 -10.67 -12.67 -7.81
CA PRO A 61 -11.63 -11.81 -8.50
C PRO A 61 -11.21 -10.32 -8.55
N PHE A 62 -10.10 -9.97 -7.89
CA PHE A 62 -9.67 -8.57 -7.74
C PHE A 62 -9.38 -7.90 -9.07
N ASN A 63 -8.86 -8.65 -10.04
CA ASN A 63 -8.65 -8.19 -11.40
C ASN A 63 -9.96 -7.72 -12.04
N THR A 64 -10.99 -8.58 -12.03
CA THR A 64 -12.31 -8.23 -12.57
C THR A 64 -12.94 -7.06 -11.82
N MET A 65 -12.94 -7.08 -10.47
CA MET A 65 -13.50 -5.99 -9.65
C MET A 65 -12.82 -4.66 -9.97
N PHE A 66 -11.49 -4.62 -9.98
CA PHE A 66 -10.73 -3.41 -10.29
C PHE A 66 -10.95 -2.94 -11.73
N THR A 67 -11.09 -3.86 -12.69
CA THR A 67 -11.42 -3.51 -14.08
C THR A 67 -12.77 -2.82 -14.17
N GLN A 68 -13.79 -3.40 -13.54
CA GLN A 68 -15.14 -2.83 -13.52
C GLN A 68 -15.16 -1.49 -12.80
N GLN A 69 -14.46 -1.38 -11.66
CA GLN A 69 -14.30 -0.13 -10.94
C GLN A 69 -13.73 0.98 -11.84
N ILE A 70 -12.65 0.71 -12.58
CA ILE A 70 -12.05 1.68 -13.49
C ILE A 70 -13.00 2.07 -14.62
N LEU A 71 -13.69 1.11 -15.24
CA LEU A 71 -14.65 1.37 -16.31
C LEU A 71 -15.83 2.24 -15.84
N LEU A 72 -16.33 2.00 -14.62
CA LEU A 72 -17.45 2.73 -14.04
C LEU A 72 -17.05 4.07 -13.41
N SER A 73 -15.74 4.31 -13.23
CA SER A 73 -15.22 5.52 -12.59
C SER A 73 -15.04 6.72 -13.52
N GLU A 74 -15.31 6.54 -14.82
CA GLU A 74 -15.21 7.60 -15.84
C GLU A 74 -13.82 8.29 -15.87
N LEU A 75 -12.79 7.62 -15.37
CA LEU A 75 -11.42 8.14 -15.38
C LEU A 75 -10.94 8.30 -16.82
N PRO A 76 -10.17 9.38 -17.11
CA PRO A 76 -9.57 9.55 -18.41
C PRO A 76 -8.61 8.38 -18.69
N PHE A 77 -8.58 7.93 -19.94
CA PHE A 77 -7.74 6.82 -20.39
C PHE A 77 -7.84 5.57 -19.49
N PRO A 78 -8.98 4.85 -19.48
CA PRO A 78 -9.24 3.74 -18.55
C PRO A 78 -8.13 2.68 -18.50
N PHE A 79 -7.54 2.37 -19.66
CA PHE A 79 -6.40 1.46 -19.76
C PHE A 79 -5.18 1.95 -18.95
N LEU A 80 -4.78 3.21 -19.11
CA LEU A 80 -3.66 3.79 -18.37
C LEU A 80 -4.00 3.96 -16.89
N SER A 81 -5.23 4.38 -16.57
CA SER A 81 -5.69 4.56 -15.18
C SER A 81 -5.65 3.26 -14.38
N ARG A 82 -6.00 2.13 -15.01
CA ARG A 82 -5.84 0.80 -14.42
C ARG A 82 -4.38 0.51 -14.05
N TRP A 83 -3.47 0.65 -15.01
CA TRP A 83 -2.05 0.39 -14.78
C TRP A 83 -1.44 1.36 -13.76
N ALA A 84 -1.81 2.64 -13.82
CA ALA A 84 -1.35 3.65 -12.89
C ALA A 84 -1.76 3.34 -11.45
N GLY A 85 -3.02 2.92 -11.22
CA GLY A 85 -3.47 2.53 -9.89
C GLY A 85 -2.74 1.29 -9.37
N GLN A 86 -2.62 0.26 -10.21
CA GLN A 86 -2.00 -1.02 -9.82
C GLN A 86 -0.50 -0.90 -9.57
N LEU A 87 0.24 -0.33 -10.52
CA LEU A 87 1.68 -0.14 -10.41
C LEU A 87 2.04 0.95 -9.41
N GLY A 88 1.19 1.96 -9.23
CA GLY A 88 1.37 3.01 -8.23
C GLY A 88 1.36 2.47 -6.80
N GLU A 89 0.39 1.61 -6.48
CA GLU A 89 0.34 0.90 -5.19
C GLU A 89 1.59 0.03 -4.98
N MET A 90 1.96 -0.76 -6.00
CA MET A 90 3.15 -1.60 -5.93
C MET A 90 4.43 -0.80 -5.72
N ALA A 91 4.61 0.28 -6.48
CA ALA A 91 5.79 1.13 -6.40
C ALA A 91 5.87 1.80 -5.01
N ALA A 92 4.77 2.35 -4.50
CA ALA A 92 4.73 2.93 -3.17
C ALA A 92 5.07 1.89 -2.08
N GLY A 93 4.51 0.69 -2.19
CA GLY A 93 4.79 -0.42 -1.28
C GLY A 93 6.25 -0.87 -1.33
N ALA A 94 6.78 -1.08 -2.53
CA ALA A 94 8.16 -1.50 -2.76
C ALA A 94 9.16 -0.47 -2.20
N LEU A 95 8.93 0.83 -2.42
CA LEU A 95 9.76 1.91 -1.87
C LEU A 95 9.85 1.84 -0.33
N LEU A 96 8.72 1.65 0.35
CA LEU A 96 8.69 1.50 1.81
C LEU A 96 9.38 0.20 2.28
N LEU A 97 9.25 -0.90 1.53
CA LEU A 97 9.96 -2.14 1.83
C LEU A 97 11.46 -2.01 1.61
N VAL A 98 11.92 -1.23 0.62
CA VAL A 98 13.35 -0.91 0.45
C VAL A 98 13.89 -0.18 1.69
N ILE A 99 13.14 0.73 2.30
CA ILE A 99 13.54 1.36 3.58
C ILE A 99 13.60 0.33 4.72
N THR A 100 12.65 -0.62 4.73
CA THR A 100 12.55 -1.66 5.76
C THR A 100 13.73 -2.64 5.67
N ILE A 101 14.04 -3.10 4.46
CA ILE A 101 15.08 -4.08 4.13
C ILE A 101 16.48 -3.44 4.18
N GLY A 102 16.65 -2.28 3.54
CA GLY A 102 17.93 -1.60 3.41
C GLY A 102 18.46 -1.03 4.72
N GLY A 103 17.58 -0.61 5.63
CA GLY A 103 17.96 -0.23 6.99
C GLY A 103 19.09 0.82 7.04
N LYS A 104 20.23 0.45 7.64
CA LYS A 104 21.42 1.32 7.78
C LYS A 104 22.31 1.33 6.52
N SER A 105 22.13 0.39 5.59
CA SER A 105 22.89 0.36 4.33
C SER A 105 22.42 1.44 3.33
N LEU A 106 21.23 2.00 3.54
CA LEU A 106 20.69 3.07 2.74
C LEU A 106 21.19 4.42 3.23
N GLU A 107 21.76 5.20 2.32
CA GLU A 107 22.16 6.59 2.56
C GLU A 107 20.97 7.42 3.07
N ARG A 108 21.24 8.39 3.96
CA ARG A 108 20.21 9.22 4.59
C ARG A 108 19.36 9.97 3.56
N ASP A 109 20.00 10.56 2.55
CA ASP A 109 19.32 11.37 1.55
C ASP A 109 18.43 10.51 0.65
N MET A 110 18.94 9.36 0.22
CA MET A 110 18.16 8.37 -0.53
C MET A 110 16.98 7.85 0.29
N ARG A 111 17.17 7.54 1.58
CA ARG A 111 16.07 7.12 2.47
C ARG A 111 15.00 8.20 2.62
N THR A 112 15.42 9.46 2.68
CA THR A 112 14.52 10.62 2.81
C THR A 112 13.72 10.82 1.53
N LEU A 113 14.39 10.76 0.38
CA LEU A 113 13.74 10.82 -0.93
C LEU A 113 12.72 9.69 -1.10
N ILE A 114 13.09 8.45 -0.79
CA ILE A 114 12.19 7.29 -0.90
C ILE A 114 10.98 7.44 0.02
N MET A 115 11.17 7.91 1.26
CA MET A 115 10.07 8.13 2.20
C MET A 115 9.07 9.13 1.61
N TYR A 116 9.53 10.31 1.21
CA TYR A 116 8.64 11.34 0.67
C TYR A 116 8.04 10.97 -0.68
N ALA A 117 8.79 10.30 -1.56
CA ALA A 117 8.27 9.79 -2.83
C ALA A 117 7.16 8.76 -2.60
N SER A 118 7.35 7.81 -1.67
CA SER A 118 6.32 6.82 -1.33
C SER A 118 5.07 7.46 -0.71
N THR A 119 5.24 8.45 0.17
CA THR A 119 4.11 9.20 0.77
C THR A 119 3.35 10.02 -0.28
N ALA A 120 4.06 10.71 -1.17
CA ALA A 120 3.46 11.48 -2.25
C ALA A 120 2.69 10.57 -3.21
N LEU A 121 3.31 9.46 -3.64
CA LEU A 121 2.66 8.48 -4.51
C LEU A 121 1.42 7.87 -3.84
N THR A 122 1.54 7.47 -2.57
CA THR A 122 0.39 6.98 -1.78
C THR A 122 -0.71 8.02 -1.68
N THR A 123 -0.35 9.29 -1.50
CA THR A 123 -1.33 10.39 -1.42
C THR A 123 -2.11 10.53 -2.72
N VAL A 124 -1.42 10.54 -3.87
CA VAL A 124 -2.06 10.66 -5.18
C VAL A 124 -3.02 9.49 -5.44
N ILE A 125 -2.57 8.24 -5.26
CA ILE A 125 -3.41 7.05 -5.52
C ILE A 125 -4.61 6.98 -4.55
N MET A 126 -4.43 7.36 -3.28
CA MET A 126 -5.52 7.37 -2.30
C MET A 126 -6.54 8.48 -2.59
N PHE A 127 -6.12 9.65 -3.08
CA PHE A 127 -7.06 10.69 -3.53
C PHE A 127 -7.88 10.24 -4.73
N VAL A 128 -7.25 9.59 -5.72
CA VAL A 128 -7.98 9.00 -6.85
C VAL A 128 -8.96 7.93 -6.35
N ALA A 129 -8.54 7.08 -5.41
CA ALA A 129 -9.44 6.08 -4.82
C ALA A 129 -10.62 6.73 -4.08
N VAL A 130 -10.41 7.80 -3.30
CA VAL A 130 -11.51 8.56 -2.67
C VAL A 130 -12.46 9.10 -3.73
N TYR A 131 -11.95 9.71 -4.81
CA TYR A 131 -12.78 10.18 -5.91
C TYR A 131 -13.65 9.06 -6.49
N VAL A 132 -13.03 7.90 -6.80
CA VAL A 132 -13.74 6.72 -7.34
C VAL A 132 -14.83 6.22 -6.38
N HIS A 133 -14.56 6.19 -5.07
CA HIS A 133 -15.55 5.78 -4.06
C HIS A 133 -16.75 6.73 -3.95
N LEU A 134 -16.56 8.01 -4.24
CA LEU A 134 -17.61 9.04 -4.14
C LEU A 134 -18.50 9.09 -5.41
N LEU A 135 -18.09 8.46 -6.51
CA LEU A 135 -18.88 8.44 -7.74
C LEU A 135 -20.14 7.56 -7.58
N PRO A 136 -21.33 8.07 -7.91
CA PRO A 136 -22.58 7.31 -7.79
C PRO A 136 -22.59 6.03 -8.65
N ASN A 137 -21.96 6.10 -9.83
CA ASN A 137 -21.93 5.04 -10.84
C ASN A 137 -21.02 3.87 -10.47
N VAL A 138 -20.18 4.02 -9.43
CA VAL A 138 -19.32 2.94 -8.93
C VAL A 138 -20.06 2.24 -7.78
N PRO A 139 -20.53 0.99 -8.00
CA PRO A 139 -21.32 0.27 -7.02
C PRO A 139 -20.40 -0.33 -5.94
N ALA A 140 -20.94 -0.66 -4.78
CA ALA A 140 -20.12 -1.09 -3.64
C ALA A 140 -19.40 -2.41 -3.92
N GLU A 141 -20.00 -3.29 -4.72
CA GLU A 141 -19.58 -4.66 -5.01
C GLU A 141 -18.20 -4.74 -5.70
N VAL A 142 -17.80 -3.68 -6.41
CA VAL A 142 -16.50 -3.58 -7.08
C VAL A 142 -15.45 -2.84 -6.26
N LEU A 143 -15.83 -2.31 -5.09
CA LEU A 143 -14.95 -1.59 -4.19
C LEU A 143 -14.27 -2.54 -3.19
N PRO A 144 -13.08 -2.17 -2.68
CA PRO A 144 -12.44 -2.90 -1.59
C PRO A 144 -13.41 -3.07 -0.40
N PHE A 145 -13.47 -4.29 0.13
CA PHE A 145 -14.36 -4.69 1.24
C PHE A 145 -15.85 -4.42 0.99
N GLN A 146 -16.25 -4.21 -0.26
CA GLN A 146 -17.62 -3.92 -0.66
C GLN A 146 -18.22 -2.73 0.09
N SER A 147 -17.39 -1.74 0.43
CA SER A 147 -17.79 -0.58 1.23
C SER A 147 -17.77 0.70 0.38
N LYS A 148 -18.90 1.39 0.33
CA LYS A 148 -19.03 2.63 -0.45
C LYS A 148 -18.25 3.80 0.17
N PRO A 149 -18.40 4.12 1.47
CA PRO A 149 -17.61 5.18 2.08
C PRO A 149 -16.10 4.83 2.07
N PRO A 150 -15.20 5.75 1.67
CA PRO A 150 -13.77 5.47 1.53
C PRO A 150 -13.02 5.46 2.88
N VAL A 151 -13.62 4.91 3.94
CA VAL A 151 -13.04 4.92 5.29
C VAL A 151 -11.68 4.25 5.31
N PHE A 152 -11.56 3.06 4.70
CA PHE A 152 -10.30 2.33 4.66
C PHE A 152 -9.21 3.10 3.88
N THR A 153 -9.58 3.68 2.74
CA THR A 153 -8.70 4.55 1.94
C THR A 153 -8.17 5.74 2.76
N LEU A 154 -9.05 6.41 3.52
CA LEU A 154 -8.68 7.52 4.40
C LEU A 154 -7.79 7.09 5.56
N VAL A 155 -8.01 5.88 6.10
CA VAL A 155 -7.11 5.28 7.12
C VAL A 155 -5.72 5.06 6.54
N ILE A 156 -5.60 4.43 5.36
CA ILE A 156 -4.30 4.21 4.72
C ILE A 156 -3.58 5.53 4.41
N LEU A 157 -4.31 6.52 3.89
CA LEU A 157 -3.76 7.87 3.67
C LEU A 157 -3.25 8.49 4.97
N SER A 158 -4.04 8.41 6.04
CA SER A 158 -3.65 8.94 7.36
C SER A 158 -2.42 8.24 7.93
N LEU A 159 -2.35 6.92 7.79
CA LEU A 159 -1.20 6.12 8.20
C LEU A 159 0.06 6.46 7.39
N ALA A 160 -0.06 6.70 6.08
CA ALA A 160 1.06 7.13 5.24
C ALA A 160 1.64 8.48 5.69
N TRP A 161 0.77 9.45 6.01
CA TRP A 161 1.19 10.75 6.53
C TRP A 161 1.74 10.65 7.95
N LEU A 162 1.14 9.84 8.81
CA LEU A 162 1.67 9.55 10.14
C LEU A 162 3.09 8.94 10.03
N ASN A 163 3.31 8.00 9.10
CA ASN A 163 4.62 7.40 8.90
C ASN A 163 5.67 8.44 8.47
N ALA A 164 5.33 9.33 7.54
CA ALA A 164 6.21 10.42 7.12
C ALA A 164 6.50 11.40 8.25
N TYR A 165 5.49 11.72 9.07
CA TYR A 165 5.64 12.58 10.24
C TYR A 165 6.58 11.96 11.28
N LEU A 166 6.39 10.68 11.62
CA LEU A 166 7.26 9.95 12.55
C LEU A 166 8.68 9.83 11.99
N TYR A 167 8.83 9.60 10.68
CA TYR A 167 10.13 9.58 10.02
C TYR A 167 10.88 10.92 10.16
N LYS A 168 10.18 12.04 9.96
CA LYS A 168 10.76 13.38 10.11
C LYS A 168 11.12 13.70 11.57
N ARG A 169 10.35 13.22 12.54
CA ARG A 169 10.61 13.43 13.98
C ARG A 169 11.71 12.54 14.55
N GLY A 170 11.91 11.36 13.96
CA GLY A 170 12.85 10.35 14.44
C GLY A 170 14.25 10.40 13.81
N ASN A 171 14.48 11.26 12.80
CA ASN A 171 15.80 11.56 12.21
C ASN A 171 16.22 13.01 12.52
#